data_AF-A0A6L9GA46-F1
#
_entry.id   AF-A0A6L9GA46-F1
#
_cell.length_a   1.000
_cell.length_b   1.000
_cell.length_c   1.000
_cell.angle_alpha   90.00
_cell.angle_beta   90.00
_cell.angle_gamma   90.00
#
_symmetry.space_group_name_H-M   'P 1'
#
loop_
_entity.id
_entity.type
_entity.pdbx_description
1 polymer ?
#
loop_
_entity_poly.entity_id
_entity_poly.type
_entity_poly.pdbx_seq_one_letter_code
_entity_poly.pdbx_strand_id
1 'polypeptide(L)' 'EGDTALILPLKGLSGLDVKGQDFYGPEEDTMLFDTLKEKVDRSKVQLIELDNVINDKAFAEAAAEKLIQLMEAKKGEN' A
#
# COMPACT_ATOMS: atom_id res chain seq x y z
N GLU A 1 -5.30 7.55 -15.68
CA GLU A 1 -5.08 6.84 -14.40
C GLU A 1 -4.34 5.55 -14.72
N GLY A 2 -3.54 5.01 -13.80
CA GLY A 2 -2.75 3.80 -14.08
C GLY A 2 -3.50 2.52 -13.68
N ASP A 3 -3.33 1.44 -14.44
CA ASP A 3 -3.92 0.12 -14.18
C ASP A 3 -3.34 -0.59 -12.94
N THR A 4 -2.49 0.09 -12.18
CA THR A 4 -1.74 -0.48 -11.05
C THR A 4 -1.75 0.49 -9.88
N ALA A 5 -1.99 -0.04 -8.68
CA ALA A 5 -1.92 0.72 -7.44
C ALA A 5 -0.93 0.07 -6.47
N LEU A 6 -0.14 0.89 -5.77
CA LEU A 6 0.70 0.51 -4.64
C LEU A 6 0.13 1.17 -3.38
N ILE A 7 -0.24 0.36 -2.39
CA ILE A 7 -0.84 0.81 -1.12
C ILE A 7 0.14 0.53 0.01
N LEU A 8 0.59 1.57 0.72
CA LEU A 8 1.57 1.47 1.81
C LEU A 8 0.88 1.51 3.19
N PRO A 9 1.07 0.49 4.06
CA PRO A 9 0.60 0.49 5.44
C PRO A 9 1.62 1.20 6.34
N LEU A 10 1.40 2.48 6.65
CA LEU A 10 2.38 3.33 7.32
C LEU A 10 2.69 2.94 8.78
N LYS A 11 1.96 1.98 9.37
CA LYS A 11 2.18 1.54 10.76
C LYS A 11 2.83 0.16 10.90
N GLY A 12 3.05 -0.56 9.79
CA GLY A 12 3.70 -1.86 9.82
C GLY A 12 3.31 -2.81 8.68
N LEU A 13 4.27 -3.62 8.25
CA LEU A 13 4.18 -4.54 7.12
C LEU A 13 3.73 -5.95 7.50
N SER A 14 3.63 -6.26 8.79
CA SER A 14 3.16 -7.56 9.28
C SER A 14 2.58 -7.44 10.70
N GLY A 15 1.99 -8.53 11.21
CA GLY A 15 1.56 -8.57 12.61
C GLY A 15 2.70 -8.50 13.64
N LEU A 16 3.94 -8.80 13.22
CA LEU A 16 5.13 -8.76 14.07
C LEU A 16 5.97 -7.49 13.85
N ASP A 17 5.66 -6.73 12.81
CA ASP A 17 6.33 -5.49 12.46
C ASP A 17 5.49 -4.31 12.93
N VAL A 18 5.34 -4.22 14.25
CA VAL A 18 4.60 -3.17 14.94
C VAL A 18 5.27 -2.90 16.28
N LYS A 19 5.13 -1.69 16.81
CA LYS A 19 5.81 -1.26 18.04
C LYS A 19 5.62 -2.27 19.18
N GLY A 20 6.74 -2.81 19.68
CA GLY A 20 6.78 -3.74 20.81
C GLY A 20 6.73 -5.23 20.41
N GLN A 21 6.76 -5.56 19.12
CA GLN A 21 6.92 -6.92 18.61
C GLN A 21 8.35 -7.17 18.11
N ASP A 22 8.69 -8.45 17.92
CA ASP A 22 10.05 -8.90 17.64
C ASP A 22 10.66 -8.30 16.37
N PHE A 23 9.84 -7.97 15.36
CA PHE A 23 10.28 -7.49 14.06
C PHE A 23 10.00 -6.01 13.83
N TYR A 24 9.75 -5.23 14.89
CA TYR A 24 9.54 -3.79 14.75
C TYR A 24 10.79 -3.09 14.22
N GLY A 25 10.74 -2.67 12.96
CA GLY A 25 11.86 -2.05 12.24
C GLY A 25 11.49 -0.69 11.66
N PRO A 26 11.36 0.38 12.48
CA PRO A 26 10.91 1.69 11.99
C PRO A 26 11.88 2.34 10.98
N GLU A 27 13.17 2.03 11.05
CA GLU A 27 14.17 2.53 10.11
C GLU A 27 14.06 1.79 8.77
N GLU A 28 13.87 0.47 8.81
CA GLU A 28 13.65 -0.40 7.66
C GLU A 28 12.36 -0.03 6.92
N ASP A 29 11.27 0.18 7.64
CA ASP A 29 9.98 0.64 7.10
C ASP A 29 10.12 1.99 6.40
N THR A 30 10.78 2.94 7.06
CA THR A 30 11.02 4.27 6.50
C THR A 30 11.83 4.17 5.20
N MET A 31 12.92 3.39 5.21
CA MET A 31 13.76 3.18 4.03
C MET A 31 12.98 2.54 2.88
N LEU A 32 12.16 1.53 3.17
CA LEU A 32 11.31 0.88 2.17
C LEU A 32 10.32 1.87 1.57
N PHE A 33 9.58 2.60 2.41
CA PHE A 33 8.54 3.51 1.96
C PHE A 33 9.11 4.68 1.16
N ASP A 34 10.21 5.28 1.61
CA ASP A 34 10.87 6.36 0.89
C ASP A 34 11.41 5.88 -0.45
N THR A 35 12.04 4.70 -0.48
CA THR A 35 12.53 4.09 -1.73
C THR A 35 11.39 3.85 -2.71
N LEU A 36 10.26 3.31 -2.26
CA LEU A 36 9.09 3.08 -3.13
C LEU A 36 8.49 4.40 -3.62
N LYS A 37 8.38 5.41 -2.75
CA LYS A 37 7.89 6.75 -3.12
C LYS A 37 8.75 7.41 -4.18
N GLU A 38 10.08 7.27 -4.08
CA GLU A 38 11.05 7.87 -4.99
C GLU A 38 11.17 7.12 -6.33
N LYS A 39 11.19 5.78 -6.29
CA LYS A 39 11.59 4.96 -7.45
C LYS A 39 10.42 4.46 -8.29
N VAL A 40 9.20 4.43 -7.76
CA VAL A 40 8.03 3.96 -8.50
C VAL A 40 7.64 4.96 -9.59
N ASP A 41 7.43 4.46 -10.81
CA ASP A 41 6.96 5.26 -11.94
C ASP A 41 5.51 5.72 -11.72
N ARG A 42 5.36 6.96 -11.24
CA ARG A 42 4.07 7.59 -10.92
C ARG A 42 3.17 7.83 -12.14
N SER A 43 3.71 7.71 -13.36
CA SER A 43 2.88 7.77 -14.57
C SER A 43 2.10 6.47 -14.82
N LYS A 44 2.53 5.36 -14.22
CA LYS A 44 1.93 4.03 -14.38
C LYS A 44 1.31 3.49 -13.11
N VAL A 45 1.81 3.89 -11.95
CA VAL A 45 1.40 3.37 -10.64
C VAL A 45 0.81 4.48 -9.79
N GLN A 46 -0.43 4.27 -9.34
CA GLN A 46 -1.03 5.11 -8.31
C GLN A 46 -0.46 4.71 -6.93
N LEU A 47 0.16 5.65 -6.23
CA LEU A 47 0.60 5.46 -4.85
C LEU A 47 -0.48 5.91 -3.86
N ILE A 48 -0.80 5.07 -2.89
CA ILE A 48 -1.77 5.33 -1.83
C ILE A 48 -1.10 5.04 -0.49
N GLU A 49 -1.24 5.94 0.47
CA GLU A 49 -0.69 5.79 1.82
C GLU A 49 -1.85 5.69 2.82
N LEU A 50 -1.82 4.68 3.69
CA LEU A 50 -2.84 4.46 4.71
C LEU A 50 -2.18 4.39 6.09
N ASP A 51 -2.73 5.12 7.06
CA ASP A 51 -2.22 5.14 8.45
C ASP A 51 -2.71 3.91 9.24
N ASN A 52 -2.36 2.73 8.73
CA ASN A 52 -2.80 1.43 9.21
C ASN A 52 -1.62 0.46 9.27
N VAL A 53 -1.77 -0.61 10.06
CA VAL A 53 -0.94 -1.80 9.90
C VAL A 53 -1.54 -2.65 8.78
N ILE A 54 -0.72 -3.44 8.07
CA ILE A 54 -1.20 -4.22 6.91
C ILE A 54 -2.35 -5.19 7.28
N ASN A 55 -2.37 -5.65 8.54
CA ASN A 55 -3.34 -6.61 9.05
C ASN A 55 -4.67 -5.97 9.51
N ASP A 56 -4.80 -4.64 9.44
CA ASP A 56 -6.06 -3.98 9.77
C ASP A 56 -7.15 -4.33 8.76
N LYS A 57 -8.37 -4.58 9.26
CA LYS A 57 -9.56 -4.77 8.42
C LYS A 57 -9.74 -3.60 7.43
N ALA A 58 -9.52 -2.36 7.88
CA ALA A 58 -9.63 -1.18 7.05
C ALA A 58 -8.61 -1.17 5.89
N PHE A 59 -7.39 -1.65 6.12
CA PHE A 59 -6.38 -1.77 5.06
C PHE A 59 -6.80 -2.82 4.02
N ALA A 60 -7.29 -3.98 4.48
CA ALA A 60 -7.79 -5.03 3.59
C ALA A 60 -9.00 -4.58 2.76
N GLU A 61 -9.95 -3.87 3.37
CA GLU A 61 -11.11 -3.31 2.68
C GLU A 61 -10.69 -2.28 1.62
N ALA A 62 -9.80 -1.35 1.98
CA ALA A 62 -9.28 -0.36 1.03
C ALA A 62 -8.55 -1.00 -0.17
N ALA A 63 -7.76 -2.05 0.07
CA ALA A 63 -7.08 -2.77 -1.00
C ALA A 63 -8.06 -3.51 -1.94
N ALA A 64 -9.07 -4.17 -1.38
CA ALA A 64 -10.11 -4.85 -2.15
C ALA A 64 -10.96 -3.86 -2.97
N GLU A 65 -11.38 -2.76 -2.36
CA GLU A 65 -12.11 -1.69 -3.04
C GLU A 65 -11.29 -1.09 -4.18
N LYS A 66 -9.99 -0.85 -3.97
CA LYS A 66 -9.12 -0.32 -5.01
C LYS A 66 -8.99 -1.29 -6.19
N LEU A 67 -8.89 -2.58 -5.93
CA LEU A 67 -8.86 -3.60 -6.98
C LEU A 67 -10.16 -3.59 -7.80
N ILE A 68 -11.32 -3.54 -7.13
CA ILE A 68 -12.63 -3.47 -7.80
C ILE A 68 -12.70 -2.23 -8.71
N GLN A 69 -12.27 -1.07 -8.23
CA GLN A 69 -12.24 0.16 -9.03
C GLN A 69 -11.40 0.01 -10.30
N LEU A 70 -10.21 -0.58 -10.19
CA LEU A 70 -9.33 -0.82 -11.34
C LEU A 70 -9.96 -1.80 -12.34
N MET A 71 -10.65 -2.84 -11.86
CA MET A 71 -11.34 -3.80 -12.70
C MET A 71 -12.51 -3.18 -13.46
N GLU A 72 -13.30 -2.32 -12.82
CA GLU A 72 -14.44 -1.65 -13.45
C GLU A 72 -13.99 -0.57 -14.45
N ALA A 73 -12.94 0.19 -14.13
CA ALA A 73 -12.33 1.13 -15.06
C ALA A 73 -11.90 0.43 -16.35
N LYS A 74 -11.20 -0.71 -16.23
CA LYS A 74 -10.76 -1.51 -17.38
C LYS A 74 -11.90 -2.09 -18.22
N LYS A 75 -13.06 -2.41 -17.62
CA LYS A 75 -14.23 -2.88 -18.36
C LYS A 75 -14.89 -1.77 -19.18
N GLY A 76 -14.88 -0.54 -18.67
CA GLY A 76 -15.48 0.64 -19.32
C GLY A 76 -14.68 1.19 -20.50
N GLU A 77 -13.44 0.71 -20.69
CA GLU A 77 -12.56 1.06 -21.81
C GLU A 77 -12.77 0.18 -23.06
N ASN A 78 -13.63 -0.84 -22.99
CA ASN A 78 -14.00 -1.72 -24.11
C ASN A 78 -15.19 -1.21 -24.92
#